data_AF-A0A329KL32-F1
#
_entry.id   AF-A0A329KL32-F1
#
_cell.length_a   1.000
_cell.length_b   1.000
_cell.length_c   1.000
_cell.angle_alpha   90.00
_cell.angle_beta   90.00
_cell.angle_gamma   90.00
#
_symmetry.space_group_name_H-M   'P 1'
#
loop_
_entity.id
_entity.type
_entity.pdbx_description
1 polymer ?
#
loop_
_entity_poly.entity_id
_entity_poly.type
_entity_poly.pdbx_seq_one_letter_code
_entity_poly.pdbx_strand_id
1 'polypeptide(L)' 'MMINKDISASTLRSETGIAPSTYTKINKDEWVALDVIAKICAFLDCRIENVVEFVEEK' A
#
# COMPACT_ATOMS: atom_id res chain seq x y z
N MET A 1 12.10 3.28 -14.83
CA MET A 1 11.04 4.31 -14.88
C MET A 1 10.31 4.28 -13.56
N MET A 2 10.43 5.33 -12.74
CA MET A 2 9.64 5.47 -11.51
C MET A 2 8.23 5.90 -11.92
N ILE A 3 7.27 5.01 -11.77
CA ILE A 3 5.88 5.30 -12.06
C ILE A 3 5.35 6.14 -10.89
N ASN A 4 5.46 7.46 -11.02
CA ASN A 4 4.60 8.40 -10.31
C ASN A 4 3.18 8.21 -10.86
N LYS A 5 2.52 7.13 -10.45
CA LYS A 5 1.08 7.01 -10.60
C LYS A 5 0.50 7.79 -9.43
N ASP A 6 -0.02 8.98 -9.73
CA ASP A 6 -0.85 9.73 -8.80
C ASP A 6 -2.17 8.95 -8.64
N ILE A 7 -2.14 7.90 -7.81
CA ILE A 7 -3.30 7.04 -7.59
C ILE A 7 -4.12 7.69 -6.49
N SER A 8 -5.32 8.13 -6.85
CA SER A 8 -6.25 8.61 -5.85
C SER A 8 -6.58 7.48 -4.86
N ALA A 9 -6.72 7.84 -3.58
CA ALA A 9 -7.16 6.94 -2.50
C ALA A 9 -8.38 6.07 -2.87
N SER A 10 -9.29 6.64 -3.67
CA SER A 10 -10.51 5.99 -4.14
C SER A 10 -10.23 4.88 -5.16
N THR A 11 -9.30 5.13 -6.08
CA THR A 11 -8.88 4.15 -7.10
C THR A 11 -8.17 2.97 -6.45
N LEU A 12 -7.24 3.23 -5.51
CA LEU A 12 -6.55 2.16 -4.79
C LEU A 12 -7.56 1.25 -4.07
N ARG A 13 -8.54 1.82 -3.34
CA ARG A 13 -9.56 1.05 -2.63
C ARG A 13 -10.43 0.21 -3.57
N SER A 14 -10.87 0.79 -4.68
CA SER A 14 -11.77 0.10 -5.62
C SER A 14 -11.08 -1.05 -6.35
N GLU A 15 -9.82 -0.87 -6.73
CA GLU A 15 -9.08 -1.84 -7.54
C GLU A 15 -8.42 -2.95 -6.70
N THR A 16 -7.99 -2.63 -5.48
CA THR A 16 -7.30 -3.62 -4.61
C THR A 16 -8.26 -4.41 -3.71
N GLY A 17 -9.50 -3.95 -3.55
CA GLY A 17 -10.46 -4.53 -2.61
C GLY A 17 -10.05 -4.40 -1.14
N ILE A 18 -9.11 -3.51 -0.82
CA ILE A 18 -8.64 -3.28 0.55
C ILE A 18 -9.76 -2.64 1.36
N ALA A 19 -10.05 -3.22 2.53
CA ALA A 19 -11.08 -2.71 3.43
C ALA A 19 -10.79 -1.27 3.85
N PRO A 20 -11.82 -0.42 4.03
CA PRO A 20 -11.65 0.98 4.44
C PRO A 20 -10.82 1.14 5.71
N SER A 21 -11.00 0.23 6.68
CA SER A 21 -10.26 0.19 7.94
C SER A 21 -8.76 -0.04 7.74
N THR A 22 -8.39 -0.93 6.81
CA THR A 22 -6.99 -1.22 6.48
C THR A 22 -6.36 -0.04 5.75
N TYR A 23 -7.09 0.60 4.83
CA TYR A 23 -6.63 1.82 4.19
C TYR A 23 -6.36 2.94 5.20
N THR A 24 -7.21 3.10 6.22
CA THR A 24 -6.97 4.07 7.29
C THR A 24 -5.67 3.79 8.04
N LYS A 25 -5.29 2.52 8.23
CA LYS A 25 -4.00 2.15 8.83
C LYS A 25 -2.82 2.57 7.95
N ILE A 26 -2.89 2.29 6.65
CA ILE A 26 -1.87 2.70 5.67
C ILE A 26 -1.67 4.22 5.73
N ASN A 27 -2.76 4.98 5.76
CA ASN A 27 -2.70 6.45 5.79
C ASN A 27 -2.25 7.04 7.14
N LYS A 28 -2.08 6.20 8.16
CA LYS A 28 -1.58 6.57 9.50
C LYS A 28 -0.20 5.97 9.77
N ASP A 29 0.45 5.39 8.77
CA ASP A 29 1.71 4.67 8.91
C ASP A 29 1.65 3.55 9.97
N GLU A 30 0.48 2.93 10.13
CA GLU A 30 0.26 1.80 11.04
C GLU A 30 0.51 0.44 10.35
N TRP A 31 0.84 -0.57 11.16
CA TRP A 31 1.05 -1.94 10.70
C TRP A 31 -0.17 -2.53 9.98
N VAL A 32 0.09 -3.13 8.81
CA VAL A 32 -0.88 -3.87 8.00
C VAL A 32 -0.44 -5.30 7.75
N ALA A 33 -1.39 -6.16 7.38
CA ALA A 33 -1.09 -7.56 7.06
C ALA A 33 -0.30 -7.67 5.74
N LEU A 34 0.49 -8.73 5.62
CA LEU A 34 1.30 -8.97 4.41
C LEU A 34 0.44 -9.20 3.15
N ASP A 35 -0.78 -9.72 3.27
CA ASP A 35 -1.69 -9.89 2.12
C ASP A 35 -2.08 -8.53 1.50
N VAL A 36 -2.23 -7.51 2.34
CA VAL A 36 -2.54 -6.14 1.93
C VAL A 36 -1.38 -5.60 1.10
N ILE A 37 -0.15 -5.78 1.59
CA ILE A 37 1.07 -5.38 0.89
C ILE A 37 1.16 -6.10 -0.46
N ALA A 38 0.89 -7.40 -0.51
CA ALA A 38 0.89 -8.17 -1.76
C ALA A 38 -0.14 -7.66 -2.78
N LYS A 39 -1.35 -7.30 -2.34
CA LYS A 39 -2.38 -6.68 -3.20
C LYS A 39 -1.92 -5.34 -3.78
N ILE A 40 -1.28 -4.51 -2.95
CA ILE A 40 -0.73 -3.23 -3.39
C ILE A 40 0.38 -3.45 -4.41
N CYS A 41 1.31 -4.38 -4.14
CA CYS A 41 2.39 -4.72 -5.07
C CYS A 41 1.86 -5.21 -6.42
N ALA A 42 0.86 -6.09 -6.40
CA ALA A 42 0.24 -6.61 -7.61
C ALA A 42 -0.48 -5.52 -8.42
N PHE A 43 -1.15 -4.58 -7.73
CA PHE A 43 -1.84 -3.47 -8.38
C PHE A 43 -0.88 -2.42 -8.96
N LEU A 44 0.21 -2.14 -8.26
CA LEU A 44 1.25 -1.20 -8.69
C LEU A 44 2.25 -1.82 -9.68
N ASP A 45 2.18 -3.13 -9.90
CA ASP A 45 3.17 -3.91 -10.65
C ASP A 45 4.60 -3.60 -10.18
N CYS A 46 4.80 -3.67 -8.87
CA CYS A 46 6.04 -3.26 -8.23
C CYS A 46 6.55 -4.32 -7.24
N ARG A 47 7.83 -4.19 -6.90
CA ARG A 47 8.47 -5.05 -5.91
C ARG A 47 8.14 -4.56 -4.50
N ILE A 48 8.15 -5.46 -3.52
CA ILE A 48 7.77 -5.18 -2.14
C ILE A 48 8.64 -4.09 -1.50
N GLU A 49 9.94 -4.03 -1.83
CA GLU A 49 10.87 -3.00 -1.37
C GLU A 49 10.52 -1.58 -1.83
N ASN A 50 9.59 -1.43 -2.79
CA ASN A 50 9.12 -0.13 -3.23
C ASN A 50 7.89 0.37 -2.43
N VAL A 51 7.30 -0.47 -1.58
CA VAL A 51 6.07 -0.16 -0.82
C VAL A 51 6.22 -0.29 0.69
N VAL A 52 7.26 -0.97 1.17
CA VAL A 52 7.58 -1.06 2.60
C VAL A 52 8.99 -0.60 2.89
N GLU A 53 9.17 0.05 4.03
CA GLU A 53 10.45 0.44 4.59
C GLU A 53 10.55 -0.09 6.02
N PHE A 54 11.72 -0.58 6.41
CA PHE A 54 11.96 -0.95 7.80
C PHE A 54 12.27 0.30 8.60
N VAL A 55 11.41 0.62 9.57
CA VAL A 55 11.61 1.77 10.46
C VAL A 55 12.17 1.25 11.79
N GLU A 56 13.35 1.74 12.16
CA GLU A 56 13.96 1.42 13.45
C GLU A 56 13.20 2.16 14.56
N GLU A 57 12.49 1.43 15.43
CA GLU A 57 11.87 2.04 16.62
C GLU A 57 12.97 2.51 17.58
N LYS A 58 12.94 3.80 17.94
CA LYS A 58 13.86 4.43 18.90
C LYS A 58 13.46 4.15 20.34
#